data_AF-A0A7S2DDJ2-F1
#
_entry.id   AF-A0A7S2DDJ2-F1
#
_cell.length_a   1.000
_cell.length_b   1.000
_cell.length_c   1.000
_cell.angle_alpha   90.00
_cell.angle_beta   90.00
_cell.angle_gamma   90.00
#
_symmetry.space_group_name_H-M   'P 1'
#
loop_
_entity.id
_entity.type
_entity.pdbx_description
1 polymer ?
#
loop_
_entity_poly.entity_id
_entity_poly.type
_entity_poly.pdbx_seq_one_letter_code
_entity_poly.pdbx_strand_id
1 'polypeptide(L)'
;ALEGDIMDSATEEALWPQIVNEALAREIVSLVKHMHRAQHVSVTMDPQTFAAIDTDQATWEQLSDRLLEGLSGSRCSYGYQDDFMGPDWVEVVSDDVTHLVSKRQGKLPVVPLPPMMKNNTEGEEEGQGGALKPGAYGSMLWLKNDSELKENSPALSELLTNLHALPHELNLRFPGGIRLCTAQPNSTMLLRMDSGCCQPERWDSGAIGSATDTGFELTCVYFLPPAGLAGDDNLKEGMSKEVTTAKE
;
A
#
# COMPACT_ATOMS: atom_id res chain seq x y z
N ALA A 1 2.64 52.71 -4.81
CA ALA A 1 2.89 51.73 -3.73
C ALA A 1 1.75 50.73 -3.82
N LEU A 2 2.06 49.46 -4.09
CA LEU A 2 1.05 48.42 -4.25
C LEU A 2 0.46 48.10 -2.88
N GLU A 3 -0.85 48.34 -2.73
CA GLU A 3 -1.64 47.74 -1.65
C GLU A 3 -1.50 46.22 -1.74
N GLY A 4 -0.86 45.60 -0.74
CA GLY A 4 -0.71 44.14 -0.66
C GLY A 4 0.64 43.63 -0.18
N ASP A 5 1.70 44.45 -0.14
CA ASP A 5 3.05 43.97 0.23
C ASP A 5 3.33 43.90 1.74
N ILE A 6 2.51 44.57 2.56
CA ILE A 6 2.69 44.64 4.02
C ILE A 6 1.35 44.35 4.69
N MET A 7 1.28 43.23 5.40
CA MET A 7 0.13 42.88 6.25
C MET A 7 0.05 43.89 7.41
N ASP A 8 -1.13 44.45 7.66
CA ASP A 8 -1.33 45.35 8.80
C ASP A 8 -1.35 44.57 10.12
N SER A 9 -0.94 45.23 11.20
CA SER A 9 -0.78 44.60 12.51
C SER A 9 -2.06 43.95 13.05
N ALA A 10 -3.25 44.42 12.68
CA ALA A 10 -4.51 43.85 13.14
C ALA A 10 -4.84 42.55 12.40
N THR A 11 -4.54 42.49 11.10
CA THR A 11 -4.65 41.26 10.30
C THR A 11 -3.60 40.22 10.74
N GLU A 12 -2.38 40.63 11.06
CA GLU A 12 -1.34 39.73 11.58
C GLU A 12 -1.77 39.10 12.91
N GLU A 13 -2.24 39.91 13.87
CA GLU A 13 -2.68 39.41 15.18
C GLU A 13 -3.89 38.46 15.08
N ALA A 14 -4.79 38.71 14.12
CA ALA A 14 -5.94 37.84 13.88
C ALA A 14 -5.56 36.50 13.23
N LEU A 15 -4.58 36.47 12.32
CA LEU A 15 -4.16 35.27 11.60
C LEU A 15 -3.08 34.47 12.33
N TRP A 16 -2.33 35.10 13.24
CA TRP A 16 -1.22 34.48 13.96
C TRP A 16 -1.59 33.13 14.61
N PRO A 17 -2.74 32.98 15.30
CA PRO A 17 -3.11 31.70 15.89
C PRO A 17 -3.32 30.60 14.84
N GLN A 18 -3.87 30.94 13.67
CA GLN A 18 -4.07 29.98 12.58
C GLN A 18 -2.74 29.59 11.94
N ILE A 19 -1.85 30.56 11.69
CA ILE A 19 -0.51 30.33 11.13
C ILE A 19 0.31 29.42 12.05
N VAL A 20 0.29 29.69 13.37
CA VAL A 20 0.98 28.88 14.36
C VAL A 20 0.41 27.46 14.43
N ASN A 21 -0.92 27.31 14.40
CA ASN A 21 -1.55 26.00 14.40
C ASN A 21 -1.20 25.19 13.15
N GLU A 22 -1.15 25.83 11.98
CA GLU A 22 -0.78 25.16 10.74
C GLU A 22 0.72 24.80 10.70
N ALA A 23 1.59 25.69 11.19
CA ALA A 23 3.02 25.40 11.34
C ALA A 23 3.25 24.22 12.30
N LEU A 24 2.56 24.21 13.44
CA LEU A 24 2.60 23.11 14.41
C LEU A 24 2.10 21.80 13.79
N ALA A 25 0.98 21.83 13.06
CA ALA A 25 0.45 20.64 12.40
C ALA A 25 1.43 20.07 11.36
N ARG A 26 2.08 20.93 10.57
CA ARG A 26 3.12 20.53 9.62
C ARG A 26 4.34 19.93 10.32
N GLU A 27 4.75 20.50 11.44
CA GLU A 27 5.89 20.01 12.23
C GLU A 27 5.59 18.67 12.89
N ILE A 28 4.39 18.48 13.45
CA ILE A 28 3.95 17.19 14.00
C ILE A 28 3.96 16.12 12.89
N VAL A 29 3.45 16.43 11.69
CA VAL A 29 3.48 15.50 10.56
C VAL A 29 4.92 15.17 10.15
N SER A 30 5.81 16.17 10.13
CA SER A 30 7.24 15.97 9.86
C SER A 30 7.91 15.06 10.89
N LEU A 31 7.65 15.30 12.18
CA LEU A 31 8.15 14.49 13.28
C LEU A 31 7.64 13.05 13.22
N VAL A 32 6.35 12.84 12.92
CA VAL A 32 5.77 11.50 12.75
C VAL A 32 6.44 10.78 11.58
N LYS A 33 6.65 11.45 10.44
CA LYS A 33 7.38 10.87 9.31
C LYS A 33 8.82 10.51 9.69
N HIS A 34 9.50 11.37 10.44
CA HIS A 34 10.86 11.13 10.90
C HIS A 34 10.92 9.96 11.90
N MET A 35 9.97 9.87 12.83
CA MET A 35 9.84 8.75 13.76
C MET A 35 9.54 7.44 13.04
N HIS A 36 8.60 7.45 12.09
CA HIS A 36 8.33 6.27 11.26
C HIS A 36 9.58 5.86 10.49
N ARG A 37 10.29 6.80 9.86
CA ARG A 37 11.57 6.52 9.20
C ARG A 37 12.59 5.93 10.16
N ALA A 38 12.80 6.54 11.31
CA ALA A 38 13.75 6.05 12.31
C ALA A 38 13.37 4.65 12.82
N GLN A 39 12.07 4.40 13.03
CA GLN A 39 11.55 3.09 13.41
C GLN A 39 11.79 2.06 12.30
N HIS A 40 11.41 2.36 11.06
CA HIS A 40 11.62 1.48 9.91
C HIS A 40 13.12 1.17 9.72
N VAL A 41 13.98 2.19 9.67
CA VAL A 41 15.44 2.03 9.55
C VAL A 41 16.03 1.24 10.72
N SER A 42 15.58 1.50 11.96
CA SER A 42 16.07 0.76 13.13
C SER A 42 15.67 -0.72 13.11
N VAL A 43 14.50 -1.04 12.53
CA VAL A 43 14.03 -2.42 12.32
C VAL A 43 14.81 -3.09 11.19
N THR A 44 15.16 -2.39 10.11
CA THR A 44 16.00 -2.94 9.02
C THR A 44 17.44 -3.25 9.48
N MET A 45 17.92 -2.58 10.54
CA MET A 45 19.27 -2.75 11.07
C MET A 45 19.39 -3.80 12.19
N ASP A 46 18.28 -4.33 12.68
CA ASP A 46 18.29 -5.40 13.69
C ASP A 46 18.39 -6.77 13.00
N PRO A 47 19.51 -7.52 13.16
CA PRO A 47 19.67 -8.82 12.54
C PRO A 47 18.63 -9.87 13.01
N GLN A 48 17.91 -9.63 14.11
CA GLN A 48 16.79 -10.48 14.54
C GLN A 48 15.52 -10.29 13.73
N THR A 49 15.44 -9.27 12.87
CA THR A 49 14.25 -9.01 12.04
C THR A 49 14.33 -9.66 10.67
N PHE A 50 15.48 -10.24 10.27
CA PHE A 50 15.59 -10.95 9.00
C PHE A 50 14.67 -12.16 8.97
N ALA A 51 13.99 -12.35 7.85
CA ALA A 51 13.16 -13.52 7.62
C ALA A 51 14.06 -14.76 7.55
N ALA A 52 13.94 -15.61 8.57
CA ALA A 52 14.78 -16.80 8.70
C ALA A 52 14.48 -17.82 7.60
N ILE A 53 15.53 -18.46 7.09
CA ILE A 53 15.46 -19.42 5.97
C ILE A 53 15.18 -20.86 6.41
N ASP A 54 15.27 -21.13 7.71
CA ASP A 54 15.09 -22.44 8.34
C ASP A 54 13.69 -22.63 8.93
N THR A 55 12.76 -21.70 8.65
CA THR A 55 11.37 -21.80 9.07
C THR A 55 10.56 -22.66 8.11
N ASP A 56 9.48 -23.26 8.62
CA ASP A 56 8.53 -24.01 7.79
C ASP A 56 8.02 -23.15 6.62
N GLN A 57 7.74 -21.87 6.89
CA GLN A 57 7.31 -20.87 5.91
C GLN A 57 8.24 -20.71 4.71
N ALA A 58 9.56 -20.86 4.92
CA ALA A 58 10.53 -20.78 3.83
C ALA A 58 10.40 -21.95 2.84
N THR A 59 9.81 -23.07 3.28
CA THR A 59 9.71 -24.32 2.51
C THR A 59 8.34 -24.54 1.88
N TRP A 60 7.45 -23.53 1.91
CA TRP A 60 6.10 -23.64 1.35
C TRP A 60 6.05 -23.65 -0.19
N GLU A 61 7.15 -23.28 -0.85
CA GLU A 61 7.31 -23.31 -2.32
C GLU A 61 6.12 -22.67 -3.08
N GLN A 62 5.66 -21.53 -2.60
CA GLN A 62 4.49 -20.84 -3.16
C GLN A 62 4.83 -20.08 -4.43
N LEU A 63 6.11 -19.73 -4.65
CA LEU A 63 6.55 -18.90 -5.74
C LEU A 63 6.91 -19.72 -6.99
N SER A 64 6.29 -19.36 -8.11
CA SER A 64 6.58 -19.95 -9.41
C SER A 64 7.98 -19.57 -9.92
N ASP A 65 8.63 -20.49 -10.64
CA ASP A 65 9.94 -20.23 -11.27
C ASP A 65 9.93 -19.00 -12.18
N ARG A 66 8.80 -18.76 -12.87
CA ARG A 66 8.62 -17.58 -13.73
C ARG A 66 8.71 -16.27 -12.96
N LEU A 67 8.12 -16.21 -11.77
CA LEU A 67 8.20 -15.05 -10.90
C LEU A 67 9.64 -14.86 -10.40
N LEU A 68 10.32 -15.94 -10.01
CA LEU A 68 11.71 -15.92 -9.54
C LEU A 68 12.70 -15.48 -10.63
N GLU A 69 12.53 -15.96 -11.86
CA GLU A 69 13.28 -15.50 -13.04
C GLU A 69 13.05 -14.02 -13.31
N GLY A 70 11.81 -13.54 -13.15
CA GLY A 70 11.45 -12.13 -13.28
C GLY A 70 12.08 -11.24 -12.21
N LEU A 71 12.21 -11.72 -10.97
CA LEU A 71 12.86 -10.97 -9.88
C LEU A 71 14.39 -10.96 -10.00
N SER A 72 14.99 -12.03 -10.54
CA SER A 72 16.45 -12.17 -10.68
C SER A 72 17.00 -11.63 -12.00
N GLY A 73 16.12 -11.31 -12.96
CA GLY A 73 16.51 -10.84 -14.28
C GLY A 73 17.22 -9.49 -14.24
N SER A 74 18.33 -9.35 -14.98
CA SER A 74 19.05 -8.07 -15.07
C SER A 74 18.31 -6.97 -15.87
N ARG A 75 17.09 -7.24 -16.37
CA ARG A 75 16.30 -6.32 -17.21
C ARG A 75 14.97 -5.92 -16.61
N CYS A 76 14.41 -6.76 -15.75
CA CYS A 76 13.15 -6.54 -15.06
C CYS A 76 13.40 -6.96 -13.61
N SER A 77 13.01 -6.13 -12.65
CA SER A 77 13.09 -6.44 -11.21
C SER A 77 11.67 -6.63 -10.65
N TYR A 78 10.80 -7.23 -11.45
CA TYR A 78 9.42 -7.54 -11.11
C TYR A 78 9.04 -8.90 -11.70
N GLY A 79 8.14 -9.58 -11.00
CA GLY A 79 7.53 -10.83 -11.45
C GLY A 79 6.04 -10.81 -11.16
N TYR A 80 5.29 -11.66 -11.85
CA TYR A 80 3.87 -11.84 -11.60
C TYR A 80 3.56 -13.34 -11.55
N GLN A 81 2.52 -13.68 -10.80
CA GLN A 81 2.04 -15.04 -10.66
C GLN A 81 0.51 -15.03 -10.61
N ASP A 82 -0.08 -15.79 -11.51
CA ASP A 82 -1.52 -16.04 -11.52
C ASP A 82 -1.85 -17.14 -10.49
N ASP A 83 -3.08 -17.14 -10.00
CA ASP A 83 -3.61 -18.16 -9.08
C ASP A 83 -2.73 -18.43 -7.83
N PHE A 84 -2.14 -17.38 -7.23
CA PHE A 84 -1.23 -17.51 -6.06
C PHE A 84 -1.82 -18.34 -4.90
N MET A 85 -3.06 -18.05 -4.50
CA MET A 85 -3.78 -18.86 -3.50
C MET A 85 -4.46 -20.10 -4.11
N GLY A 86 -4.59 -20.14 -5.44
CA GLY A 86 -5.46 -21.05 -6.18
C GLY A 86 -6.84 -20.44 -6.50
N PRO A 87 -7.54 -20.98 -7.51
CA PRO A 87 -8.79 -20.39 -8.03
C PRO A 87 -9.93 -20.39 -7.02
N ASP A 88 -10.01 -21.42 -6.16
CA ASP A 88 -11.10 -21.57 -5.18
C ASP A 88 -11.06 -20.50 -4.08
N TRP A 89 -9.91 -19.83 -3.89
CA TRP A 89 -9.74 -18.81 -2.85
C TRP A 89 -10.26 -17.44 -3.26
N VAL A 90 -10.40 -17.17 -4.56
CA VAL A 90 -10.75 -15.85 -5.07
C VAL A 90 -12.11 -15.38 -4.53
N GLU A 91 -13.10 -16.27 -4.55
CA GLU A 91 -14.45 -16.01 -4.02
C GLU A 91 -14.43 -15.80 -2.51
N VAL A 92 -13.81 -16.73 -1.77
CA VAL A 92 -13.82 -16.70 -0.30
C VAL A 92 -13.09 -15.47 0.26
N VAL A 93 -11.96 -15.09 -0.35
CA VAL A 93 -11.23 -13.88 0.05
C VAL A 93 -12.02 -12.62 -0.33
N SER A 94 -12.67 -12.61 -1.50
CA SER A 94 -13.52 -11.47 -1.91
C SER A 94 -14.71 -11.27 -0.96
N ASP A 95 -15.33 -12.36 -0.51
CA ASP A 95 -16.43 -12.33 0.46
C ASP A 95 -15.96 -11.79 1.81
N ASP A 96 -14.82 -12.26 2.31
CA ASP A 96 -14.21 -11.76 3.55
C ASP A 96 -13.91 -10.26 3.48
N VAL A 97 -13.32 -9.80 2.36
CA VAL A 97 -13.05 -8.37 2.13
C VAL A 97 -14.35 -7.58 2.08
N THR A 98 -15.37 -8.08 1.38
CA THR A 98 -16.68 -7.43 1.27
C THR A 98 -17.37 -7.33 2.63
N HIS A 99 -17.31 -8.40 3.43
CA HIS A 99 -17.84 -8.43 4.79
C HIS A 99 -17.09 -7.43 5.68
N LEU A 100 -15.75 -7.38 5.61
CA LEU A 100 -14.91 -6.44 6.37
C LEU A 100 -15.25 -4.98 6.03
N VAL A 101 -15.39 -4.64 4.74
CA VAL A 101 -15.78 -3.30 4.29
C VAL A 101 -17.21 -2.96 4.75
N SER A 102 -18.13 -3.92 4.68
CA SER A 102 -19.53 -3.76 5.09
C SER A 102 -19.67 -3.53 6.59
N LYS A 103 -18.91 -4.25 7.42
CA LYS A 103 -18.86 -4.07 8.88
C LYS A 103 -18.44 -2.66 9.27
N ARG A 104 -17.61 -2.00 8.44
CA ARG A 104 -17.22 -0.60 8.60
C ARG A 104 -18.18 0.40 7.97
N GLN A 105 -19.37 -0.04 7.53
CA GLN A 105 -20.39 0.77 6.85
C GLN A 105 -19.82 1.53 5.63
N GLY A 106 -18.82 0.97 4.94
CA GLY A 106 -18.14 1.65 3.84
C GLY A 106 -17.30 2.87 4.23
N LYS A 107 -17.13 3.16 5.53
CA LYS A 107 -16.32 4.29 6.02
C LYS A 107 -14.84 3.92 6.09
N LEU A 108 -14.28 3.62 4.93
CA LEU A 108 -12.84 3.49 4.80
C LEU A 108 -12.22 4.89 4.64
N PRO A 109 -11.12 5.19 5.37
CA PRO A 109 -10.36 6.42 5.16
C PRO A 109 -10.05 6.62 3.67
N VAL A 110 -10.49 7.75 3.14
CA VAL A 110 -10.19 8.17 1.76
C VAL A 110 -8.77 8.66 1.73
N VAL A 111 -7.99 8.20 0.76
CA VAL A 111 -6.60 8.64 0.62
C VAL A 111 -6.50 9.78 -0.38
N PRO A 112 -6.05 10.96 0.05
CA PRO A 112 -6.00 12.13 -0.81
C PRO A 112 -4.89 12.00 -1.87
N LEU A 113 -5.15 12.55 -3.05
CA LEU A 113 -4.11 12.79 -4.04
C LEU A 113 -3.11 13.82 -3.52
N PRO A 114 -1.80 13.67 -3.86
CA PRO A 114 -0.80 14.66 -3.55
C PRO A 114 -1.21 16.06 -4.08
N PRO A 115 -0.89 17.15 -3.35
CA PRO A 115 -1.33 18.51 -3.70
C PRO A 115 -0.95 18.95 -5.12
N MET A 116 0.15 18.44 -5.67
CA MET A 116 0.67 18.83 -6.99
C MET A 116 -0.18 18.32 -8.17
N MET A 117 -1.21 17.51 -7.93
CA MET A 117 -2.10 16.96 -8.97
C MET A 117 -3.55 17.47 -8.90
N LYS A 118 -3.85 18.43 -8.03
CA LYS A 118 -5.23 18.96 -7.87
C LYS A 118 -5.70 19.84 -9.04
N ASN A 119 -4.86 20.13 -10.03
CA ASN A 119 -5.10 21.24 -10.97
C ASN A 119 -6.04 20.94 -12.15
N ASN A 120 -6.60 19.72 -12.29
CA ASN A 120 -7.39 19.36 -13.48
C ASN A 120 -8.78 18.76 -13.20
N THR A 121 -9.35 18.95 -12.02
CA THR A 121 -10.68 18.35 -11.70
C THR A 121 -11.65 19.37 -11.09
N GLU A 122 -11.80 20.50 -11.76
CA GLU A 122 -12.99 21.35 -11.62
C GLU A 122 -13.97 20.97 -12.74
N GLY A 123 -14.78 19.94 -12.49
CA GLY A 123 -15.92 19.55 -13.31
C GLY A 123 -17.06 19.20 -12.37
N GLU A 124 -18.11 20.00 -12.42
CA GLU A 124 -19.37 19.82 -11.69
C GLU A 124 -20.02 18.47 -12.04
N GLU A 125 -20.58 17.77 -11.05
CA GLU A 125 -21.93 17.22 -11.15
C GLU A 125 -22.45 16.74 -9.78
N GLU A 126 -23.59 17.33 -9.38
CA GLU A 126 -24.45 16.85 -8.30
C GLU A 126 -25.16 15.57 -8.75
N GLY A 127 -24.83 14.44 -8.12
CA GLY A 127 -25.53 13.17 -8.30
C GLY A 127 -25.61 12.41 -6.98
N GLN A 128 -26.82 12.23 -6.46
CA GLN A 128 -27.09 11.42 -5.27
C GLN A 128 -26.70 9.95 -5.52
N GLY A 129 -25.53 9.54 -5.02
CA GLY A 129 -25.10 8.15 -5.01
C GLY A 129 -23.60 8.01 -4.83
N GLY A 130 -23.10 8.04 -3.59
CA GLY A 130 -21.77 7.55 -3.22
C GLY A 130 -20.56 8.07 -4.03
N ALA A 131 -20.66 9.20 -4.71
CA ALA A 131 -19.60 9.71 -5.58
C ALA A 131 -18.42 10.26 -4.75
N LEU A 132 -17.23 9.75 -5.02
CA LEU A 132 -15.97 10.15 -4.38
C LEU A 132 -15.65 11.62 -4.65
N LYS A 133 -15.01 12.26 -3.68
CA LYS A 133 -14.53 13.64 -3.80
C LYS A 133 -13.44 13.74 -4.89
N PRO A 134 -13.44 14.78 -5.73
CA PRO A 134 -12.32 15.10 -6.61
C PRO A 134 -11.01 15.15 -5.80
N GLY A 135 -9.99 14.42 -6.24
CA GLY A 135 -8.68 14.43 -5.58
C GLY A 135 -8.41 13.30 -4.58
N ALA A 136 -8.96 12.10 -4.78
CA ALA A 136 -8.61 10.89 -4.02
C ALA A 136 -8.28 9.71 -4.94
N TYR A 137 -7.32 8.86 -4.56
CA TYR A 137 -6.95 7.67 -5.34
C TYR A 137 -7.68 6.40 -4.92
N GLY A 138 -8.41 6.44 -3.81
CA GLY A 138 -9.20 5.31 -3.31
C GLY A 138 -9.42 5.38 -1.80
N SER A 139 -9.90 4.27 -1.27
CA SER A 139 -10.15 4.06 0.15
C SER A 139 -9.23 2.97 0.68
N MET A 140 -8.58 3.21 1.82
CA MET A 140 -7.60 2.26 2.36
C MET A 140 -7.90 1.78 3.77
N LEU A 141 -7.38 0.61 4.11
CA LEU A 141 -7.34 0.07 5.46
C LEU A 141 -6.02 -0.65 5.70
N TRP A 142 -5.30 -0.28 6.76
CA TRP A 142 -4.19 -1.08 7.25
C TRP A 142 -4.72 -2.35 7.91
N LEU A 143 -4.27 -3.51 7.44
CA LEU A 143 -4.63 -4.80 7.97
C LEU A 143 -3.56 -5.29 8.95
N LYS A 144 -4.01 -5.98 10.00
CA LYS A 144 -3.15 -6.72 10.92
C LYS A 144 -3.60 -8.16 10.94
N ASN A 145 -2.67 -9.09 10.80
CA ASN A 145 -2.99 -10.52 10.86
C ASN A 145 -3.07 -10.98 12.32
N ASP A 146 -4.07 -10.46 13.05
CA ASP A 146 -4.31 -10.76 14.46
C ASP A 146 -5.51 -11.71 14.64
N SER A 147 -5.79 -12.06 15.90
CA SER A 147 -6.90 -12.95 16.24
C SER A 147 -8.26 -12.40 15.78
N GLU A 148 -8.44 -11.07 15.77
CA GLU A 148 -9.70 -10.47 15.33
C GLU A 148 -9.92 -10.69 13.84
N LEU A 149 -8.88 -10.47 13.02
CA LEU A 149 -8.96 -10.74 11.59
C LEU A 149 -9.19 -12.23 11.33
N LYS A 150 -8.48 -13.10 12.04
CA LYS A 150 -8.60 -14.56 11.89
C LYS A 150 -10.00 -15.08 12.22
N GLU A 151 -10.66 -14.50 13.22
CA GLU A 151 -12.03 -14.89 13.61
C GLU A 151 -13.10 -14.34 12.66
N ASN A 152 -12.94 -13.11 12.15
CA ASN A 152 -13.97 -12.43 11.35
C ASN A 152 -13.80 -12.57 9.84
N SER A 153 -12.58 -12.88 9.38
CA SER A 153 -12.18 -12.93 7.97
C SER A 153 -11.05 -13.95 7.78
N PRO A 154 -11.34 -15.26 7.99
CA PRO A 154 -10.33 -16.31 8.03
C PRO A 154 -9.58 -16.50 6.70
N ALA A 155 -10.25 -16.36 5.55
CA ALA A 155 -9.60 -16.50 4.25
C ALA A 155 -8.66 -15.32 3.95
N LEU A 156 -9.06 -14.11 4.35
CA LEU A 156 -8.17 -12.95 4.27
C LEU A 156 -6.96 -13.09 5.21
N SER A 157 -7.16 -13.61 6.42
CA SER A 157 -6.06 -13.92 7.35
C SER A 157 -5.09 -14.96 6.79
N GLU A 158 -5.60 -15.99 6.11
CA GLU A 158 -4.78 -17.00 5.45
C GLU A 158 -3.98 -16.40 4.28
N LEU A 159 -4.60 -15.59 3.42
CA LEU A 159 -3.89 -14.85 2.37
C LEU A 159 -2.76 -13.99 2.97
N LEU A 160 -3.02 -13.26 4.05
CA LEU A 160 -1.99 -12.46 4.71
C LEU A 160 -0.85 -13.32 5.25
N THR A 161 -1.15 -14.51 5.78
CA THR A 161 -0.15 -15.46 6.26
C THR A 161 0.76 -15.93 5.12
N ASN A 162 0.18 -16.28 3.97
CA ASN A 162 0.93 -16.69 2.77
C ASN A 162 1.78 -15.54 2.22
N LEU A 163 1.24 -14.32 2.14
CA LEU A 163 2.00 -13.13 1.74
C LEU A 163 3.14 -12.78 2.72
N HIS A 164 2.92 -12.96 4.02
CA HIS A 164 3.94 -12.70 5.06
C HIS A 164 5.02 -13.77 5.11
N ALA A 165 4.79 -14.95 4.52
CA ALA A 165 5.79 -16.00 4.34
C ALA A 165 6.77 -15.71 3.19
N LEU A 166 6.40 -14.86 2.22
CA LEU A 166 7.22 -14.57 1.04
C LEU A 166 8.66 -14.12 1.35
N PRO A 167 8.93 -13.24 2.34
CA PRO A 167 10.30 -12.90 2.71
C PRO A 167 11.16 -14.11 3.10
N HIS A 168 10.58 -15.11 3.77
CA HIS A 168 11.29 -16.32 4.18
C HIS A 168 11.66 -17.17 2.98
N GLU A 169 10.70 -17.42 2.10
CA GLU A 169 10.91 -18.20 0.88
C GLU A 169 11.90 -17.51 -0.08
N LEU A 170 11.78 -16.20 -0.29
CA LEU A 170 12.69 -15.43 -1.14
C LEU A 170 14.12 -15.43 -0.61
N ASN A 171 14.32 -15.28 0.71
CA ASN A 171 15.64 -15.36 1.31
C ASN A 171 16.27 -16.76 1.13
N LEU A 172 15.46 -17.83 1.16
CA LEU A 172 15.93 -19.19 0.90
C LEU A 172 16.27 -19.40 -0.59
N ARG A 173 15.44 -18.88 -1.51
CA ARG A 173 15.59 -19.04 -2.97
C ARG A 173 16.73 -18.21 -3.55
N PHE A 174 17.10 -17.09 -2.92
CA PHE A 174 18.19 -16.20 -3.35
C PHE A 174 19.32 -16.11 -2.31
N PRO A 175 20.05 -17.20 -2.03
CA PRO A 175 21.09 -17.22 -1.02
C PRO A 175 22.23 -16.24 -1.37
N GLY A 176 22.29 -15.12 -0.66
CA GLY A 176 23.30 -14.06 -0.85
C GLY A 176 22.91 -12.94 -1.82
N GLY A 177 21.70 -12.98 -2.39
CA GLY A 177 21.17 -11.92 -3.25
C GLY A 177 20.31 -10.92 -2.48
N ILE A 178 19.18 -11.40 -1.96
CA ILE A 178 18.18 -10.57 -1.26
C ILE A 178 18.19 -10.91 0.22
N ARG A 179 18.01 -9.89 1.09
CA ARG A 179 17.93 -10.06 2.55
C ARG A 179 16.72 -9.32 3.11
N LEU A 180 15.55 -9.92 2.98
CA LEU A 180 14.30 -9.35 3.43
C LEU A 180 14.09 -9.57 4.93
N CYS A 181 13.51 -8.57 5.58
CA CYS A 181 12.99 -8.70 6.94
C CYS A 181 11.64 -9.44 6.95
N THR A 182 11.33 -10.06 8.08
CA THR A 182 9.99 -10.59 8.38
C THR A 182 8.97 -9.49 8.23
N ALA A 183 7.84 -9.82 7.59
CA ALA A 183 6.74 -8.88 7.38
C ALA A 183 6.26 -8.29 8.71
N GLN A 184 6.11 -6.98 8.74
CA GLN A 184 5.70 -6.27 9.96
C GLN A 184 4.17 -6.25 10.09
N PRO A 185 3.60 -6.28 11.32
CA PRO A 185 2.15 -6.32 11.52
C PRO A 185 1.35 -5.19 10.87
N ASN A 186 1.97 -4.04 10.58
CA ASN A 186 1.33 -2.88 9.95
C ASN A 186 1.83 -2.63 8.51
N SER A 187 2.35 -3.66 7.83
CA SER A 187 2.91 -3.53 6.47
C SER A 187 1.93 -3.85 5.35
N THR A 188 0.74 -4.36 5.68
CA THR A 188 -0.27 -4.76 4.67
C THR A 188 -1.41 -3.76 4.59
N MET A 189 -1.67 -3.27 3.38
CA MET A 189 -2.75 -2.34 3.08
C MET A 189 -3.78 -3.01 2.17
N LEU A 190 -5.05 -2.93 2.56
CA LEU A 190 -6.18 -3.14 1.67
C LEU A 190 -6.50 -1.79 1.00
N LEU A 191 -6.43 -1.75 -0.33
CA LEU A 191 -6.79 -0.58 -1.14
C LEU A 191 -8.00 -0.92 -2.00
N ARG A 192 -9.07 -0.14 -1.87
CA ARG A 192 -10.23 -0.16 -2.76
C ARG A 192 -10.16 1.04 -3.68
N MET A 193 -10.14 0.77 -4.98
CA MET A 193 -10.26 1.79 -6.02
C MET A 193 -11.67 1.71 -6.62
N ASP A 194 -12.42 2.81 -6.54
CA ASP A 194 -13.73 2.89 -7.18
C ASP A 194 -13.59 3.44 -8.62
N SER A 195 -14.68 3.42 -9.37
CA SER A 195 -14.70 3.90 -10.76
C SER A 195 -14.14 5.32 -10.88
N GLY A 196 -13.19 5.50 -11.80
CA GLY A 196 -12.53 6.79 -12.04
C GLY A 196 -11.36 7.10 -11.11
N CYS A 197 -11.10 6.29 -10.08
CA CYS A 197 -9.88 6.39 -9.30
C CYS A 197 -8.66 5.99 -10.13
N CYS A 198 -7.58 6.74 -9.98
CA CYS A 198 -6.27 6.35 -10.49
C CYS A 198 -5.19 6.65 -9.46
N GLN A 199 -4.13 5.85 -9.50
CA GLN A 199 -2.94 6.09 -8.72
C GLN A 199 -1.87 6.68 -9.65
N PRO A 200 -1.32 7.87 -9.35
CA PRO A 200 -0.24 8.41 -10.15
C PRO A 200 1.03 7.56 -9.99
N GLU A 201 1.87 7.59 -11.02
CA GLU A 201 3.19 6.98 -10.99
C GLU A 201 3.96 7.50 -9.77
N ARG A 202 4.45 6.56 -8.95
CA ARG A 202 5.21 6.86 -7.75
C ARG A 202 6.15 5.71 -7.42
N TRP A 203 7.17 6.04 -6.63
CA TRP A 203 7.98 5.05 -5.94
C TRP A 203 7.43 4.84 -4.54
N ASP A 204 7.28 3.57 -4.13
CA ASP A 204 6.87 3.24 -2.76
C ASP A 204 7.99 3.49 -1.74
N SER A 205 9.25 3.37 -2.17
CA SER A 205 10.44 3.77 -1.43
C SER A 205 11.39 4.57 -2.31
N GLY A 206 12.00 5.61 -1.75
CA GLY A 206 13.09 6.35 -2.39
C GLY A 206 14.41 5.57 -2.41
N ALA A 207 15.43 6.14 -3.05
CA ALA A 207 16.78 5.57 -3.06
C ALA A 207 17.33 5.44 -1.62
N ILE A 208 18.09 4.38 -1.36
CA ILE A 208 18.68 4.09 -0.04
C ILE A 208 19.39 5.33 0.53
N GLY A 209 19.04 5.69 1.77
CA GLY A 209 19.60 6.84 2.49
C GLY A 209 19.00 8.20 2.11
N SER A 210 18.16 8.27 1.07
CA SER A 210 17.46 9.50 0.69
C SER A 210 16.37 9.89 1.71
N ALA A 211 15.89 11.13 1.64
CA ALA A 211 14.79 11.59 2.50
C ALA A 211 13.45 10.85 2.25
N THR A 212 13.32 10.20 1.10
CA THR A 212 12.12 9.44 0.70
C THR A 212 12.31 7.94 0.83
N ASP A 213 13.45 7.48 1.34
CA ASP A 213 13.71 6.07 1.67
C ASP A 213 12.81 5.63 2.83
N THR A 214 11.94 4.66 2.57
CA THR A 214 11.01 4.10 3.55
C THR A 214 11.51 2.76 4.11
N GLY A 215 12.62 2.23 3.58
CA GLY A 215 13.13 0.89 3.92
C GLY A 215 12.31 -0.27 3.34
N PHE A 216 11.38 -0.02 2.42
CA PHE A 216 10.70 -1.08 1.67
C PHE A 216 11.59 -1.54 0.51
N GLU A 217 12.00 -2.81 0.54
CA GLU A 217 12.79 -3.44 -0.53
C GLU A 217 11.93 -4.25 -1.50
N LEU A 218 10.74 -4.68 -1.06
CA LEU A 218 9.80 -5.48 -1.86
C LEU A 218 8.39 -4.94 -1.68
N THR A 219 7.71 -4.64 -2.79
CA THR A 219 6.27 -4.43 -2.84
C THR A 219 5.62 -5.66 -3.47
N CYS A 220 4.65 -6.25 -2.77
CA CYS A 220 3.80 -7.30 -3.31
C CYS A 220 2.37 -6.79 -3.40
N VAL A 221 1.73 -6.98 -4.55
CA VAL A 221 0.34 -6.58 -4.79
C VAL A 221 -0.47 -7.81 -5.15
N TYR A 222 -1.44 -8.15 -4.30
CA TYR A 222 -2.43 -9.19 -4.58
C TYR A 222 -3.71 -8.53 -5.09
N PHE A 223 -4.09 -8.86 -6.31
CA PHE A 223 -5.27 -8.29 -6.95
C PHE A 223 -6.49 -9.18 -6.70
N LEU A 224 -7.56 -8.56 -6.20
CA LEU A 224 -8.87 -9.19 -6.11
C LEU A 224 -9.77 -8.65 -7.22
N PRO A 225 -10.58 -9.49 -7.88
CA PRO A 225 -11.58 -9.02 -8.80
C PRO A 225 -12.62 -8.18 -8.06
N PRO A 226 -13.36 -7.30 -8.76
CA PRO A 226 -14.46 -6.58 -8.14
C PRO A 226 -15.52 -7.55 -7.61
N ALA A 227 -16.09 -7.23 -6.45
CA ALA A 227 -17.12 -8.06 -5.83
C ALA A 227 -18.28 -8.33 -6.82
N GLY A 228 -18.59 -9.62 -7.04
CA GLY A 228 -19.63 -10.06 -7.99
C GLY A 228 -19.14 -10.44 -9.39
N LEU A 229 -17.84 -10.33 -9.69
CA LEU A 229 -17.25 -10.75 -10.98
C LEU A 229 -16.34 -11.99 -10.87
N ALA A 230 -16.28 -12.63 -9.70
CA ALA A 230 -15.44 -13.80 -9.46
C ALA A 230 -15.77 -15.02 -10.36
N GLY A 231 -16.88 -14.99 -11.11
CA GLY A 231 -17.29 -16.02 -12.07
C GLY A 231 -17.27 -15.60 -13.55
N ASP A 232 -16.74 -14.43 -13.94
CA ASP A 232 -16.70 -14.00 -15.34
C ASP A 232 -15.28 -14.13 -15.93
N ASP A 233 -15.04 -15.20 -16.68
CA ASP A 233 -13.72 -15.58 -17.24
C ASP A 233 -13.12 -14.54 -18.20
N ASN A 234 -13.89 -13.54 -18.65
CA ASN A 234 -13.45 -12.55 -19.64
C ASN A 234 -12.59 -11.40 -19.06
N LEU A 235 -12.54 -11.21 -17.74
CA LEU A 235 -11.80 -10.11 -17.10
C LEU A 235 -10.34 -10.46 -16.72
N LYS A 236 -9.97 -11.74 -16.73
CA LYS A 236 -8.63 -12.22 -16.36
C LYS A 236 -7.52 -11.70 -17.28
N GLU A 237 -7.82 -11.40 -18.55
CA GLU A 237 -6.82 -10.90 -19.52
C GLU A 237 -6.44 -9.41 -19.35
N GLY A 238 -7.27 -8.62 -18.65
CA GLY A 238 -7.09 -7.17 -18.53
C GLY A 238 -6.18 -6.74 -17.39
N MET A 239 -6.22 -7.44 -16.25
CA MET A 239 -5.46 -7.08 -15.05
C MET A 239 -3.98 -7.51 -15.10
N SER A 240 -3.62 -8.44 -15.98
CA SER A 240 -2.27 -9.01 -16.09
C SER A 240 -1.26 -8.08 -16.82
N LYS A 241 -1.66 -6.86 -17.23
CA LYS A 241 -0.86 -6.02 -18.16
C LYS A 241 -0.19 -4.78 -17.57
N GLU A 242 -0.39 -4.44 -16.30
CA GLU A 242 0.23 -3.25 -15.71
C GLU A 242 0.90 -3.57 -14.36
N VAL A 243 2.14 -4.06 -14.43
CA VAL A 243 3.08 -4.05 -13.31
C VAL A 243 4.31 -3.25 -13.76
N THR A 244 4.46 -2.04 -13.23
CA THR A 244 5.56 -1.13 -13.57
C THR A 244 6.57 -1.05 -12.43
N THR A 245 7.75 -1.62 -12.70
CA THR A 245 9.12 -1.26 -12.25
C THR A 245 9.43 -1.09 -10.76
N ALA A 246 10.28 -1.99 -10.23
CA ALA A 246 11.34 -1.63 -9.29
C ALA A 246 12.63 -1.32 -10.08
N LYS A 247 13.67 -0.75 -9.46
CA LYS A 247 14.89 -0.25 -10.13
C LYS A 247 16.15 -1.02 -9.70
N GLU A 248 17.16 -0.97 -10.57
CA GLU A 248 18.60 -1.23 -10.36
C GLU A 248 19.21 -0.48 -9.16
#